data_AF-A0A955ZDQ7-F1
#
_entry.id   AF-A0A955ZDQ7-F1
#
_cell.length_a   1.000
_cell.length_b   1.000
_cell.length_c   1.000
_cell.angle_alpha   90.00
_cell.angle_beta   90.00
_cell.angle_gamma   90.00
#
_symmetry.space_group_name_H-M   'P 1'
#
loop_
_entity.id
_entity.type
_entity.pdbx_description
1 polymer ?
#
loop_
_entity_poly.entity_id
_entity_poly.type
_entity_poly.pdbx_seq_one_letter_code
_entity_poly.pdbx_strand_id
1 'polypeptide(L)'
;MKLDPKVLNDGLRLAMEFGEHWLEPIQARLAELHPALSETERDAYGVACRKAMNAGHALVVECLRDAGGDQIVATRAFRKALAQRFSWINDENLTHLFSQGSYYAWKNGELPT
;
A
#
# COMPACT_ATOMS: atom_id res chain seq x y z
N MET A 1 4.66 20.61 -5.32
CA MET A 1 5.33 19.57 -6.13
C MET A 1 4.29 18.53 -6.52
N LYS A 2 4.22 18.15 -7.81
CA LYS A 2 3.33 17.09 -8.28
C LYS A 2 4.13 15.78 -8.31
N LEU A 3 3.68 14.76 -7.60
CA LEU A 3 4.34 13.45 -7.58
C LEU A 3 3.95 12.66 -8.83
N ASP A 4 4.93 11.95 -9.40
CA ASP A 4 4.73 11.08 -10.57
C ASP A 4 4.04 9.77 -10.14
N PRO A 5 2.89 9.40 -10.74
CA PRO A 5 2.22 8.13 -10.45
C PRO A 5 3.10 6.89 -10.64
N LYS A 6 4.01 6.88 -11.61
CA LYS A 6 4.94 5.76 -11.81
C LYS A 6 5.87 5.61 -10.60
N VAL A 7 6.50 6.70 -10.18
CA VAL A 7 7.42 6.71 -9.03
C VAL A 7 6.67 6.35 -7.75
N LEU A 8 5.43 6.82 -7.60
CA LEU A 8 4.56 6.43 -6.48
C LEU A 8 4.25 4.94 -6.45
N ASN A 9 3.96 4.31 -7.59
CA ASN A 9 3.70 2.87 -7.64
C ASN A 9 4.96 2.04 -7.41
N ASP A 10 6.11 2.47 -7.95
CA ASP A 10 7.40 1.84 -7.67
C ASP A 10 7.71 1.93 -6.17
N GLY A 11 7.54 3.10 -5.57
CA GLY A 11 7.76 3.33 -4.14
C GLY A 11 6.78 2.58 -3.23
N LEU A 12 5.52 2.48 -3.62
CA LEU A 12 4.52 1.72 -2.86
C LEU A 12 4.85 0.22 -2.90
N ARG A 13 5.29 -0.30 -4.05
CA ARG A 13 5.76 -1.69 -4.16
C ARG A 13 6.94 -1.95 -3.22
N LEU A 14 7.93 -1.05 -3.19
CA LEU A 14 9.07 -1.13 -2.25
C LEU A 14 8.62 -1.07 -0.79
N ALA A 15 7.62 -0.24 -0.46
CA ALA A 15 7.10 -0.12 0.90
C ALA A 15 6.42 -1.41 1.38
N MET A 16 5.85 -2.20 0.45
CA MET A 16 5.17 -3.45 0.74
C MET A 16 6.09 -4.69 0.69
N GLU A 17 7.37 -4.55 0.31
CA GLU A 17 8.30 -5.68 0.21
C GLU A 17 8.49 -6.38 1.57
N PHE A 18 8.32 -7.71 1.57
CA PHE A 18 8.64 -8.60 2.68
C PHE A 18 10.09 -9.12 2.57
N GLY A 19 10.68 -9.49 3.72
CA GLY A 19 12.02 -10.11 3.77
C GLY A 19 13.06 -9.19 4.39
N GLU A 20 14.26 -9.17 3.83
CA GLU A 20 15.41 -8.42 4.39
C GLU A 20 15.12 -6.92 4.54
N HIS A 21 14.25 -6.34 3.70
CA HIS A 21 13.92 -4.91 3.71
C HIS A 21 12.60 -4.57 4.44
N TRP A 22 12.10 -5.47 5.29
CA TRP A 22 10.85 -5.26 6.02
C TRP A 22 10.93 -4.01 6.92
N LEU A 23 10.05 -3.03 6.67
CA LEU A 23 10.00 -1.71 7.34
C LEU A 23 11.18 -0.76 7.09
N GLU A 24 12.08 -1.10 6.17
CA GLU A 24 13.18 -0.19 5.84
C GLU A 24 12.68 1.06 5.09
N PRO A 25 13.25 2.25 5.37
CA PRO A 25 12.98 3.44 4.58
C PRO A 25 13.17 3.18 3.08
N ILE A 26 12.16 3.52 2.26
CA ILE A 26 12.23 3.29 0.82
C ILE A 26 13.21 4.22 0.10
N GLN A 27 13.70 5.27 0.76
CA GLN A 27 14.46 6.35 0.12
C GLN A 27 15.77 5.89 -0.54
N ALA A 28 16.50 4.94 0.06
CA ALA A 28 17.70 4.38 -0.55
C ALA A 28 17.36 3.58 -1.82
N ARG A 29 16.42 2.65 -1.71
CA ARG A 29 15.91 1.82 -2.82
C ARG A 29 15.27 2.66 -3.93
N LEU A 30 14.61 3.76 -3.57
CA LEU A 30 14.03 4.70 -4.53
C LEU A 30 15.10 5.51 -5.27
N ALA A 31 16.24 5.80 -4.62
CA ALA A 31 17.37 6.46 -5.28
C ALA A 31 18.04 5.57 -6.32
N GLU A 32 18.07 4.25 -6.09
CA GLU A 32 18.58 3.28 -7.06
C GLU A 32 17.67 3.17 -8.28
N LEU A 33 16.35 3.15 -8.09
CA LEU A 33 15.37 3.08 -9.19
C LEU A 33 15.17 4.40 -9.93
N HIS A 34 15.29 5.53 -9.22
CA HIS A 34 15.07 6.88 -9.75
C HIS A 34 16.20 7.84 -9.33
N PRO A 35 17.41 7.70 -9.93
CA PRO A 35 18.61 8.45 -9.50
C PRO A 35 18.52 9.96 -9.63
N ALA A 36 17.58 10.46 -10.44
CA ALA A 36 17.36 11.88 -10.65
C ALA A 36 16.61 12.56 -9.49
N LEU A 37 16.01 11.78 -8.57
CA LEU A 37 15.27 12.34 -7.44
C LEU A 37 16.22 12.91 -6.38
N SER A 38 15.98 14.15 -6.01
CA SER A 38 16.59 14.76 -4.83
C SER A 38 16.18 14.02 -3.55
N GLU A 39 16.90 14.26 -2.46
CA GLU A 39 16.53 13.74 -1.14
C GLU A 39 15.12 14.19 -0.70
N THR A 40 14.80 15.47 -0.88
CA THR A 40 13.47 16.02 -0.56
C THR A 40 12.35 15.36 -1.38
N GLU A 41 12.60 15.06 -2.66
CA GLU A 41 11.63 14.32 -3.48
C GLU A 41 11.44 12.90 -2.97
N ARG A 42 12.54 12.18 -2.68
CA ARG A 42 12.47 10.82 -2.14
C ARG A 42 11.72 10.75 -0.82
N ASP A 43 11.88 11.74 0.05
CA ASP A 43 11.11 11.85 1.29
C ASP A 43 9.62 12.08 1.04
N ALA A 44 9.27 12.96 0.09
CA ALA A 44 7.88 13.19 -0.27
C ALA A 44 7.21 11.92 -0.83
N TYR A 45 7.91 11.16 -1.67
CA TYR A 45 7.43 9.84 -2.14
C TYR A 45 7.31 8.84 -0.99
N GLY A 46 8.31 8.77 -0.10
CA GLY A 46 8.28 7.90 1.07
C GLY A 46 7.09 8.16 1.98
N VAL A 47 6.79 9.43 2.27
CA VAL A 47 5.62 9.82 3.06
C VAL A 47 4.32 9.43 2.36
N ALA A 48 4.21 9.67 1.05
CA ALA A 48 3.02 9.32 0.28
C ALA A 48 2.77 7.80 0.25
N CYS A 49 3.82 7.00 0.03
CA CYS A 49 3.74 5.55 -0.03
C CYS A 49 3.35 4.94 1.32
N ARG A 50 4.00 5.37 2.42
CA ARG A 50 3.66 4.92 3.79
C ARG A 50 2.21 5.27 4.15
N LYS A 51 1.77 6.48 3.79
CA LYS A 51 0.38 6.91 4.03
C LYS A 51 -0.62 6.03 3.28
N ALA A 52 -0.34 5.72 2.01
CA ALA A 52 -1.21 4.85 1.20
C ALA A 52 -1.23 3.41 1.71
N MET A 53 -0.07 2.85 2.06
CA MET A 53 0.05 1.50 2.61
C MET A 53 -0.74 1.36 3.92
N ASN A 54 -0.50 2.23 4.90
CA ASN A 54 -1.18 2.19 6.19
C ASN A 54 -2.70 2.37 6.04
N ALA A 55 -3.13 3.30 5.19
CA ALA A 55 -4.54 3.48 4.90
C ALA A 55 -5.16 2.25 4.21
N GLY A 56 -4.42 1.60 3.32
CA GLY A 56 -4.86 0.38 2.67
C GLY A 56 -5.02 -0.78 3.64
N HIS A 57 -4.02 -1.06 4.48
CA HIS A 57 -4.12 -2.13 5.48
C HIS A 57 -5.30 -1.94 6.44
N ALA A 58 -5.49 -0.72 6.97
CA ALA A 58 -6.65 -0.41 7.82
C ALA A 58 -7.98 -0.64 7.08
N LEU A 59 -8.07 -0.19 5.82
CA LEU A 59 -9.26 -0.34 5.01
C LEU A 59 -9.57 -1.81 4.66
N VAL A 60 -8.54 -2.66 4.50
CA VAL A 60 -8.74 -4.11 4.29
C VAL A 60 -9.46 -4.72 5.49
N VAL A 61 -9.03 -4.38 6.71
CA VAL A 61 -9.65 -4.89 7.95
C VAL A 61 -11.11 -4.45 8.04
N GLU A 62 -11.38 -3.16 7.80
CA GLU A 62 -12.74 -2.62 7.76
C GLU A 62 -13.61 -3.34 6.73
N CYS A 63 -13.15 -3.46 5.49
CA CYS A 63 -13.88 -4.11 4.40
C CYS A 63 -14.16 -5.59 4.68
N LEU A 64 -13.21 -6.31 5.30
CA LEU A 64 -13.39 -7.71 5.67
C LEU A 64 -14.40 -7.87 6.80
N ARG A 65 -14.39 -6.98 7.79
CA ARG A 65 -15.40 -6.99 8.88
C ARG A 65 -16.79 -6.71 8.35
N ASP A 66 -16.95 -5.68 7.52
CA ASP A 66 -18.23 -5.31 6.91
C ASP A 66 -18.77 -6.40 5.99
N ALA A 67 -17.88 -7.14 5.33
CA ALA A 67 -18.22 -8.27 4.47
C ALA A 67 -18.44 -9.59 5.23
N GLY A 68 -18.31 -9.62 6.57
CA GLY A 68 -18.39 -10.85 7.36
C GLY A 68 -17.32 -11.89 6.98
N GLY A 69 -16.15 -11.44 6.54
CA GLY A 69 -15.04 -12.28 6.09
C GLY A 69 -15.07 -12.66 4.60
N ASP A 70 -16.10 -12.27 3.83
CA ASP A 70 -16.15 -12.55 2.39
C ASP A 70 -15.08 -11.73 1.64
N GLN A 71 -14.06 -12.44 1.14
CA GLN A 71 -12.93 -11.85 0.44
C GLN A 71 -13.31 -11.16 -0.87
N ILE A 72 -14.31 -11.66 -1.61
CA ILE A 72 -14.72 -11.11 -2.90
C ILE A 72 -15.43 -9.78 -2.68
N VAL A 73 -16.38 -9.75 -1.74
CA VAL A 73 -17.11 -8.52 -1.37
C VAL A 73 -16.14 -7.48 -0.81
N ALA A 74 -15.26 -7.89 0.10
CA ALA A 74 -14.25 -7.02 0.70
C ALA A 74 -13.27 -6.45 -0.35
N THR A 75 -12.75 -7.28 -1.26
CA THR A 75 -11.82 -6.83 -2.31
C THR A 75 -12.46 -5.75 -3.18
N ARG A 76 -13.73 -5.92 -3.56
CA ARG A 76 -14.45 -4.96 -4.39
C ARG A 76 -14.66 -3.63 -3.67
N ALA A 77 -15.05 -3.67 -2.39
CA ALA A 77 -15.22 -2.48 -1.56
C ALA A 77 -13.90 -1.73 -1.35
N PHE A 78 -12.85 -2.47 -0.99
CA PHE A 78 -11.49 -1.98 -0.81
C PHE A 78 -10.98 -1.27 -2.06
N ARG A 79 -11.02 -1.93 -3.23
CA ARG A 79 -10.52 -1.35 -4.49
C ARG A 79 -11.21 -0.03 -4.81
N LYS A 80 -12.53 0.01 -4.67
CA LYS A 80 -13.32 1.22 -4.92
C LYS A 80 -12.92 2.35 -3.97
N ALA A 81 -12.90 2.09 -2.67
CA ALA A 81 -12.63 3.11 -1.66
C ALA A 81 -11.17 3.60 -1.71
N LEU A 82 -10.20 2.70 -1.90
CA LEU A 82 -8.80 3.09 -1.96
C LEU A 82 -8.45 3.87 -3.23
N ALA A 83 -8.98 3.46 -4.39
CA ALA A 83 -8.77 4.17 -5.66
C ALA A 83 -9.38 5.58 -5.64
N GLN A 84 -10.48 5.81 -4.90
CA GLN A 84 -11.04 7.15 -4.70
C GLN A 84 -10.10 8.04 -3.87
N ARG A 85 -9.40 7.47 -2.88
CA ARG A 85 -8.49 8.21 -2.00
C ARG A 85 -7.09 8.40 -2.59
N PHE A 86 -6.63 7.44 -3.38
CA PHE A 86 -5.31 7.39 -4.00
C PHE A 86 -5.42 6.96 -5.46
N SER A 87 -5.87 7.88 -6.32
CA SER A 87 -6.14 7.62 -7.75
C SER A 87 -4.91 7.24 -8.58
N TRP A 88 -3.71 7.33 -7.99
CA TRP A 88 -2.46 6.96 -8.64
C TRP A 88 -2.11 5.49 -8.44
N ILE A 89 -2.72 4.76 -7.49
CA ILE A 89 -2.38 3.35 -7.24
C ILE A 89 -2.89 2.49 -8.40
N ASN A 90 -2.02 1.67 -8.98
CA ASN A 90 -2.37 0.75 -10.06
C ASN A 90 -2.98 -0.56 -9.54
N ASP A 91 -3.56 -1.36 -10.45
CA ASP A 91 -4.23 -2.60 -10.09
C ASP A 91 -3.31 -3.65 -9.45
N GLU A 92 -2.04 -3.67 -9.82
CA GLU A 92 -1.04 -4.57 -9.23
C GLU A 92 -0.84 -4.26 -7.74
N ASN A 93 -0.57 -2.99 -7.41
CA ASN A 93 -0.41 -2.56 -6.03
C ASN A 93 -1.70 -2.67 -5.22
N LEU A 94 -2.88 -2.42 -5.82
CA LEU A 94 -4.16 -2.70 -5.15
C LEU A 94 -4.29 -4.18 -4.77
N THR A 95 -3.91 -5.07 -5.68
CA THR A 95 -3.95 -6.52 -5.44
C THR A 95 -2.99 -6.93 -4.33
N HIS A 96 -1.75 -6.47 -4.39
CA HIS A 96 -0.73 -6.78 -3.38
C HIS A 96 -1.11 -6.22 -2.01
N LEU A 97 -1.59 -4.97 -1.94
CA LEU A 97 -1.95 -4.34 -0.69
C LEU A 97 -3.15 -5.03 -0.03
N PHE A 98 -4.14 -5.47 -0.82
CA PHE A 98 -5.25 -6.27 -0.31
C PHE A 98 -4.76 -7.62 0.23
N SER A 99 -3.97 -8.36 -0.55
CA SER A 99 -3.43 -9.67 -0.16
C SER A 99 -2.60 -9.58 1.14
N GLN A 100 -1.68 -8.61 1.20
CA GLN A 100 -0.85 -8.36 2.38
C GLN A 100 -1.70 -7.93 3.58
N GLY A 101 -2.67 -7.02 3.38
CA GLY A 101 -3.58 -6.58 4.43
C GLY A 101 -4.42 -7.73 4.98
N SER A 102 -4.94 -8.60 4.13
CA SER A 102 -5.72 -9.78 4.53
C SER A 102 -4.87 -10.76 5.33
N TYR A 103 -3.63 -10.99 4.91
CA TYR A 103 -2.68 -11.80 5.67
C TYR A 103 -2.45 -11.24 7.07
N TYR A 104 -2.25 -9.92 7.21
CA TYR A 104 -2.08 -9.28 8.51
C TYR A 104 -3.33 -9.28 9.37
N ALA A 105 -4.50 -9.04 8.78
CA ALA A 105 -5.77 -9.09 9.48
C ALA A 105 -6.01 -10.48 10.11
N TRP A 106 -5.71 -11.55 9.36
CA TRP A 106 -5.76 -12.92 9.87
C TRP A 106 -4.70 -13.17 10.95
N LYS A 107 -3.43 -12.84 10.68
CA LYS A 107 -2.30 -13.11 11.59
C LYS A 107 -2.46 -12.39 12.93
N ASN A 108 -3.03 -11.20 12.94
CA ASN A 108 -3.21 -10.37 14.12
C ASN A 108 -4.52 -10.67 14.88
N GLY A 109 -5.35 -11.60 14.39
CA GLY A 109 -6.65 -11.92 15.01
C GLY A 109 -7.68 -10.79 14.89
N GLU A 110 -7.58 -9.96 13.86
CA GLU A 110 -8.46 -8.80 13.66
C GLU A 110 -9.83 -9.17 13.05
N LEU A 111 -9.96 -10.42 12.60
CA LEU A 111 -11.18 -11.00 12.05
C LEU A 111 -11.80 -11.99 13.06
N PRO A 112 -13.13 -11.99 13.24
CA PRO A 112 -13.80 -12.97 14.09
C PRO A 112 -13.62 -14.39 13.51
N THR A 113 -13.36 -15.35 14.40
CA THR A 113 -13.34 -16.80 14.11
C THR A 113 -14.73 -17.39 14.02
#